data_AF-A0A8S3B683-F1
#
_entry.id   AF-A0A8S3B683-F1
#
_cell.length_a   1.000
_cell.length_b   1.000
_cell.length_c   1.000
_cell.angle_alpha   90.00
_cell.angle_beta   90.00
_cell.angle_gamma   90.00
#
_symmetry.space_group_name_H-M   'P 1'
#
loop_
_entity.id
_entity.type
_entity.pdbx_description
1 polymer ?
#
loop_
_entity_poly.entity_id
_entity_poly.type
_entity_poly.pdbx_seq_one_letter_code
_entity_poly.pdbx_strand_id
1 'polypeptide(L)' 'MGKPKVSFRESLVNPIKFDYLHKKQSGGAGQFARVIGILEV' A
#
# COMPACT_ATOMS: atom_id res chain seq x y z
N MET A 1 12.12 -23.36 26.46
CA MET A 1 10.68 -23.05 26.32
C MET A 1 10.55 -21.59 25.90
N GLY A 2 10.12 -21.34 24.66
CA GLY A 2 10.04 -19.99 24.09
C GLY A 2 8.69 -19.33 24.36
N LYS A 3 8.67 -17.99 24.44
CA LYS A 3 7.44 -17.21 24.70
C LYS A 3 6.40 -17.47 23.60
N PRO A 4 5.11 -17.60 23.93
CA PRO A 4 4.06 -17.80 22.94
C PRO A 4 3.99 -16.62 21.97
N LYS A 5 3.78 -16.94 20.69
CA LYS A 5 3.56 -15.94 19.64
C LYS A 5 2.05 -15.81 19.40
N VAL A 6 1.59 -14.57 19.25
CA VAL A 6 0.19 -14.24 18.97
C VAL A 6 0.05 -13.87 17.50
N SER A 7 -1.00 -14.35 16.84
CA SER A 7 -1.33 -14.01 15.45
C SER A 7 -2.14 -12.72 15.41
N PHE A 8 -1.47 -11.59 15.22
CA PHE A 8 -2.13 -10.30 15.04
C PHE A 8 -2.79 -10.19 13.66
N ARG A 9 -3.87 -9.40 13.59
CA ARG A 9 -4.55 -9.01 12.35
C ARG A 9 -4.71 -7.50 12.35
N GLU A 10 -4.64 -6.89 11.17
CA GLU A 10 -4.82 -5.46 10.96
C GLU A 10 -6.10 -5.22 10.15
N SER A 11 -6.81 -4.14 10.45
CA SER A 11 -8.01 -3.69 9.75
C SER A 11 -8.06 -2.18 9.76
N LEU A 12 -8.70 -1.60 8.75
CA LEU A 12 -8.97 -0.17 8.71
C LEU A 12 -10.11 0.15 9.68
N VAL A 13 -10.07 1.34 10.27
CA VAL A 13 -11.15 1.84 11.14
C VAL A 13 -12.19 2.63 10.32
N ASN A 14 -11.75 3.30 9.25
CA ASN A 14 -12.59 4.13 8.39
C ASN A 14 -12.10 4.06 6.93
N PRO A 15 -12.97 4.36 5.95
CA PRO A 15 -12.57 4.56 4.56
C PRO A 15 -11.47 5.59 4.41
N ILE A 16 -10.46 5.31 3.58
CA ILE A 16 -9.36 6.23 3.30
C ILE A 16 -9.15 6.40 1.79
N LYS A 17 -9.02 7.65 1.35
CA LYS A 17 -8.66 7.98 -0.04
C LYS A 17 -7.16 7.82 -0.23
N PHE A 18 -6.74 7.17 -1.32
CA PHE A 18 -5.34 7.05 -1.69
C PHE A 18 -5.08 7.55 -3.10
N ASP A 19 -3.86 8.07 -3.32
CA ASP A 19 -3.36 8.52 -4.60
C ASP A 19 -1.88 8.11 -4.69
N TYR A 20 -1.62 7.09 -5.49
CA TYR A 20 -0.29 6.55 -5.69
C TYR A 20 0.22 6.90 -7.08
N LEU A 21 1.36 7.57 -7.13
CA LEU A 21 2.08 7.90 -8.35
C LEU A 21 3.34 7.05 -8.45
N HIS A 22 3.37 6.13 -9.41
CA HIS A 22 4.60 5.47 -9.85
C HIS A 22 5.17 6.24 -11.03
N LYS A 23 6.16 7.09 -10.77
CA LYS A 23 6.93 7.78 -11.80
C LYS A 23 8.40 7.46 -11.60
N LYS A 24 8.94 6.61 -12.46
CA LYS A 24 10.34 6.18 -12.39
C LYS A 24 11.00 6.33 -13.75
N GLN A 25 12.14 6.99 -13.79
CA GLN A 25 12.99 7.07 -14.97
C GLN A 25 14.40 6.62 -14.56
N SER A 26 14.91 5.58 -15.22
CA SER A 26 16.28 5.09 -15.00
C SER A 26 16.84 4.56 -16.31
N GLY A 27 17.56 5.40 -17.07
CA GLY A 27 18.19 5.08 -18.36
C GLY A 27 17.20 4.66 -19.47
N GLY A 28 17.05 5.47 -20.52
CA GLY A 28 16.11 5.18 -21.61
C GLY A 28 14.65 5.57 -21.28
N ALA A 29 13.68 4.80 -21.76
CA ALA A 29 12.25 5.08 -21.59
C ALA A 29 11.81 4.90 -20.13
N GLY A 30 11.06 5.87 -19.61
CA GLY A 30 10.55 5.87 -18.23
C GLY A 30 9.28 5.05 -18.04
N GLN A 31 8.95 4.80 -16.77
CA GLN A 31 7.71 4.19 -16.30
C GLN A 31 6.83 5.28 -15.68
N PHE A 32 5.54 5.26 -16.04
CA PHE A 32 4.54 6.16 -15.48
C PHE A 32 3.22 5.42 -15.23
N ALA A 33 2.72 5.50 -14.02
CA ALA A 33 1.38 5.06 -13.63
C ALA A 33 0.87 5.90 -12.47
N ARG A 34 -0.43 6.18 -12.44
CA ARG A 34 -1.10 6.80 -11.29
C ARG A 34 -2.36 6.01 -10.97
N VAL A 35 -2.56 5.69 -9.70
CA VAL A 35 -3.73 4.95 -9.21
C VAL A 35 -4.36 5.74 -8.08
N ILE A 36 -5.65 6.04 -8.21
CA ILE A 36 -6.43 6.79 -7.23
C ILE A 36 -7.62 5.93 -6.85
N GLY A 37 -7.96 5.89 -5.57
CA GLY A 37 -9.08 5.10 -5.09
C GLY A 37 -9.47 5.39 -3.66
N ILE A 38 -10.46 4.63 -3.20
CA ILE A 38 -10.89 4.60 -1.80
C ILE A 38 -10.62 3.18 -1.31
N LEU A 39 -9.92 3.07 -0.20
CA LEU A 39 -9.70 1.82 0.50
C LEU A 39 -10.74 1.72 1.63
N GLU A 40 -11.59 0.70 1.55
CA GLU A 40 -12.69 0.41 2.49
C GLU A 40 -12.51 -0.99 3.08
N VAL A 41 -13.18 -1.28 4.21
CA VAL A 41 -13.15 -2.57 4.92
C VAL A 41 -14.07 -3.58 4.25
#